data_AF-A0AAE9YQD3-F1
#
_entry.id   AF-A0AAE9YQD3-F1
#
_cell.length_a   1.000
_cell.length_b   1.000
_cell.length_c   1.000
_cell.angle_alpha   90.00
_cell.angle_beta   90.00
_cell.angle_gamma   90.00
#
_symmetry.space_group_name_H-M   'P 1'
#
loop_
_entity.id
_entity.type
_entity.pdbx_description
1 polymer ?
#
loop_
_entity_poly.entity_id
_entity_poly.type
_entity_poly.pdbx_seq_one_letter_code
_entity_poly.pdbx_strand_id
1 'polypeptide(L)'
;MSFMKSLLLAIIATLFLTYVFGAGVIDWFNVDVYMDNELLEPVQAVSFAALFVVVLVIAALAIVLSVFGSIIFIILLIFGGGLMLMLGMFWPIILIACAIWLVSRGGRQPAY
;
A
#
# COMPACT_ATOMS: atom_id res chain seq x y z
N MET A 1 30.02 -21.67 23.94
CA MET A 1 29.31 -20.47 24.45
C MET A 1 27.83 -20.79 24.51
N SER A 2 27.16 -20.58 25.65
CA SER A 2 25.69 -20.71 25.67
C SER A 2 25.08 -19.56 24.85
N PHE A 3 24.06 -19.86 24.04
CA PHE A 3 23.33 -18.90 23.22
C PHE A 3 22.96 -17.63 24.01
N MET A 4 22.53 -17.79 25.27
CA MET A 4 22.16 -16.66 26.13
C MET A 4 23.32 -15.71 26.45
N LYS A 5 24.54 -16.22 26.64
CA LYS A 5 25.71 -15.36 26.88
C LYS A 5 26.07 -14.58 25.62
N SER A 6 25.96 -15.19 24.46
CA SER A 6 26.20 -14.53 23.17
C SER A 6 25.16 -13.44 22.90
N LEU A 7 23.88 -13.72 23.19
CA LEU A 7 22.78 -12.79 22.98
C LEU A 7 22.88 -11.57 23.90
N LEU A 8 23.17 -11.78 25.19
CA LEU A 8 23.33 -10.69 26.14
C LEU A 8 24.52 -9.80 25.79
N LEU A 9 25.65 -10.39 25.37
CA LEU A 9 26.81 -9.63 24.92
C LEU A 9 26.53 -8.84 23.64
N ALA A 10 25.77 -9.41 22.70
CA ALA A 10 25.36 -8.72 21.48
C ALA A 10 24.48 -7.50 21.77
N ILE A 11 23.47 -7.64 22.64
CA ILE A 11 22.57 -6.53 23.02
C ILE A 11 23.38 -5.39 23.67
N ILE A 12 24.30 -5.72 24.59
CA ILE A 12 25.16 -4.71 25.23
C ILE A 12 26.06 -4.04 24.21
N ALA A 13 26.69 -4.81 23.31
CA ALA A 13 27.54 -4.27 22.26
C ALA A 13 26.78 -3.33 21.33
N THR A 14 25.53 -3.67 20.95
CA THR A 14 24.70 -2.80 20.11
C THR A 14 24.27 -1.54 20.84
N LEU A 15 23.87 -1.62 22.11
CA LEU A 15 23.51 -0.43 22.90
C LEU A 15 24.71 0.51 23.08
N PHE A 16 25.87 -0.05 23.41
CA PHE A 16 27.10 0.70 23.54
C PHE A 16 27.48 1.38 22.22
N LEU A 17 27.42 0.66 21.09
CA LEU A 17 27.71 1.20 19.78
C LEU A 17 26.72 2.32 19.39
N THR A 18 25.41 2.12 19.61
CA THR A 18 24.39 3.15 19.35
C THR A 18 24.62 4.40 20.19
N TYR A 19 25.04 4.26 21.44
CA TYR A 19 25.32 5.40 22.31
C TYR A 19 26.58 6.16 21.85
N VAL A 20 27.71 5.46 21.68
CA VAL A 20 28.99 6.09 21.29
C VAL A 20 28.88 6.73 19.90
N PHE A 21 28.28 6.02 18.95
CA PHE A 21 28.10 6.52 17.60
C PHE A 21 27.04 7.63 17.55
N GLY A 22 25.93 7.47 18.29
CA GLY A 22 24.88 8.48 18.38
C GLY A 22 25.39 9.80 18.96
N ALA A 23 26.10 9.74 20.10
CA ALA A 23 26.73 10.91 20.69
C ALA A 23 27.75 11.56 19.73
N GLY A 24 28.59 10.74 19.08
CA GLY A 24 29.58 11.25 18.12
C GLY A 24 28.95 11.94 16.92
N VAL A 25 27.85 11.42 16.38
CA VAL A 25 27.13 12.05 15.26
C VAL A 25 26.45 13.35 15.71
N ILE A 26 25.77 13.35 16.86
CA ILE A 26 25.11 14.55 17.42
C ILE A 26 26.12 15.68 17.63
N ASP A 27 27.29 15.36 18.20
CA ASP A 27 28.39 16.31 18.42
C ASP A 27 28.97 16.82 17.09
N TRP A 28 29.14 15.95 16.09
CA TRP A 28 29.69 16.33 14.79
C TRP A 28 28.75 17.25 13.98
N PHE A 29 27.44 17.08 14.14
CA PHE A 29 26.43 17.97 13.55
C PHE A 29 26.08 19.17 14.45
N ASN A 30 26.61 19.24 15.68
CA ASN A 30 26.29 20.24 16.69
C ASN A 30 24.77 20.40 16.92
N VAL A 31 24.06 19.27 16.95
CA VAL A 31 22.59 19.23 17.11
C VAL A 31 22.25 18.68 18.49
N ASP A 32 22.03 19.58 19.44
CA ASP A 32 21.56 19.20 20.77
C ASP A 32 20.03 19.09 20.81
N VAL A 33 19.52 17.94 21.25
CA VAL A 33 18.07 17.71 21.42
C VAL A 33 17.71 17.90 22.89
N TYR A 34 17.03 19.01 23.19
CA TYR A 34 16.55 19.32 24.53
C TYR A 34 15.07 18.98 24.67
N MET A 35 14.69 18.41 25.82
CA MET A 35 13.30 18.22 26.23
C MET A 35 13.13 18.82 27.62
N ASP A 36 12.32 19.86 27.74
CA ASP A 36 12.05 20.57 29.01
C ASP A 36 13.31 20.93 29.82
N ASN A 37 14.27 21.59 29.15
CA ASN A 37 15.57 22.00 29.70
C ASN A 37 16.57 20.89 30.06
N GLU A 38 16.26 19.61 29.82
CA GLU A 38 17.21 18.51 29.96
C GLU A 38 17.75 18.05 28.59
N LEU A 39 19.05 17.77 28.53
CA LEU A 39 19.71 17.15 27.38
C LEU A 39 19.25 15.69 27.27
N LEU A 40 18.58 15.34 26.19
CA LEU A 40 18.18 13.95 25.97
C LEU A 40 19.40 13.10 25.63
N GLU A 41 19.49 11.94 26.27
CA GLU A 41 20.51 10.95 25.90
C GLU A 41 20.29 10.49 24.44
N PRO A 42 21.37 10.17 23.70
CA PRO A 42 21.26 9.74 22.30
C PRO A 42 20.27 8.60 22.07
N VAL A 43 20.18 7.67 23.02
CA VAL A 43 19.29 6.51 22.93
C VAL A 43 17.81 6.93 23.03
N GLN A 44 17.48 7.86 23.91
CA GLN A 44 16.11 8.37 24.08
C GLN A 44 15.69 9.23 22.88
N ALA A 45 16.58 10.09 22.40
CA ALA A 45 16.34 10.92 21.22
C ALA A 45 16.08 10.06 19.98
N VAL A 46 16.90 9.02 19.74
CA VAL A 46 16.73 8.09 18.61
C VAL A 46 15.43 7.29 18.72
N SER A 47 15.05 6.87 19.94
CA SER A 47 13.79 6.14 20.14
C SER A 47 12.56 6.98 19.81
N PHE A 48 12.54 8.25 20.24
CA PHE A 48 11.44 9.17 19.93
C PHE A 48 11.39 9.51 18.43
N ALA A 49 12.56 9.76 17.82
CA ALA A 49 12.67 9.99 16.39
C ALA A 49 12.16 8.79 15.57
N ALA A 50 12.44 7.56 15.99
CA ALA A 50 11.95 6.36 15.33
C ALA A 50 10.42 6.29 15.28
N LEU A 51 9.72 6.64 16.37
CA LEU A 51 8.26 6.70 16.40
C LEU A 51 7.71 7.71 15.39
N PHE A 52 8.32 8.89 15.31
CA PHE A 52 7.91 9.93 14.36
C PHE A 52 8.10 9.45 12.91
N VAL A 53 9.22 8.80 12.61
CA VAL A 53 9.48 8.21 11.29
C VAL A 53 8.43 7.16 10.93
N VAL A 54 8.02 6.28 11.86
CA VAL A 54 6.96 5.29 11.59
C VAL A 54 5.65 5.97 11.18
N VAL A 55 5.24 7.02 11.90
CA VAL A 55 4.02 7.78 11.56
C VAL A 55 4.14 8.41 10.17
N LEU A 56 5.28 9.02 9.84
CA LEU A 56 5.53 9.59 8.52
C LEU A 56 5.49 8.54 7.41
N VAL A 57 6.03 7.34 7.64
CA VAL A 57 5.98 6.23 6.67
C VAL A 57 4.56 5.77 6.42
N ILE A 58 3.74 5.64 7.48
CA ILE A 58 2.32 5.28 7.34
C ILE A 58 1.57 6.35 6.54
N ALA A 59 1.82 7.64 6.84
CA ALA A 59 1.22 8.74 6.11
C ALA A 59 1.62 8.73 4.63
N ALA A 60 2.91 8.54 4.33
CA ALA A 60 3.42 8.44 2.97
C ALA A 60 2.79 7.25 2.22
N LEU A 61 2.71 6.07 2.85
CA LEU A 61 2.06 4.90 2.27
C LEU A 61 0.58 5.15 1.99
N ALA A 62 -0.14 5.80 2.91
CA ALA A 62 -1.54 6.16 2.71
C ALA A 62 -1.72 7.08 1.49
N ILE A 63 -0.85 8.09 1.33
CA ILE A 63 -0.88 9.01 0.18
C ILE A 63 -0.59 8.24 -1.12
N VAL A 64 0.49 7.46 -1.16
CA VAL A 64 0.90 6.68 -2.33
C VAL A 64 -0.22 5.73 -2.74
N LEU A 65 -0.73 4.91 -1.81
CA LEU A 65 -1.82 3.98 -2.06
C LEU A 65 -3.10 4.68 -2.49
N SER A 66 -3.42 5.84 -1.92
CA SER A 66 -4.59 6.64 -2.31
C SER A 66 -4.49 7.15 -3.74
N VAL A 67 -3.34 7.69 -4.13
CA VAL A 67 -3.12 8.23 -5.48
C VAL A 67 -3.16 7.11 -6.52
N PHE A 68 -2.36 6.05 -6.32
CA PHE A 68 -2.34 4.91 -7.25
C PHE A 68 -3.66 4.15 -7.29
N GLY A 69 -4.29 3.94 -6.13
CA GLY A 69 -5.59 3.31 -6.02
C GLY A 69 -6.67 4.07 -6.78
N SER A 70 -6.69 5.40 -6.66
CA SER A 70 -7.65 6.24 -7.37
C SER A 70 -7.47 6.18 -8.89
N ILE A 71 -6.23 6.19 -9.38
CA ILE A 71 -5.93 6.10 -10.82
C ILE A 71 -6.43 4.77 -11.39
N ILE A 72 -6.07 3.65 -10.74
CA ILE A 72 -6.49 2.31 -11.15
C ILE A 72 -8.01 2.19 -11.09
N PHE A 73 -8.63 2.73 -10.04
CA PHE A 73 -10.08 2.73 -9.87
C PHE A 73 -10.78 3.48 -11.01
N ILE A 74 -10.31 4.67 -11.39
CA ILE A 74 -10.87 5.44 -12.51
C ILE A 74 -10.76 4.65 -13.83
N ILE A 75 -9.61 4.04 -14.10
CA ILE A 75 -9.40 3.24 -15.32
C ILE A 75 -10.38 2.05 -15.36
N LEU A 76 -10.50 1.33 -14.25
CA LEU A 76 -11.46 0.23 -14.12
C LEU A 76 -12.90 0.69 -14.28
N LEU A 77 -13.24 1.86 -13.76
CA LEU A 77 -14.60 2.41 -13.83
C LEU A 77 -14.96 2.80 -15.28
N ILE A 78 -14.03 3.42 -16.01
CA ILE A 78 -14.20 3.72 -17.43
C ILE A 78 -14.34 2.44 -18.25
N PHE A 79 -13.42 1.49 -18.06
CA PHE A 79 -13.41 0.26 -18.85
C PHE A 79 -14.61 -0.63 -18.53
N GLY A 80 -14.86 -0.88 -17.24
CA GLY A 80 -15.98 -1.69 -16.76
C GLY A 80 -17.33 -1.06 -17.10
N GLY A 81 -17.47 0.26 -16.91
CA GLY A 81 -18.67 1.00 -17.30
C GLY A 81 -18.92 0.96 -18.81
N GLY A 82 -17.87 1.14 -19.62
CA GLY A 82 -17.93 1.01 -21.07
C GLY A 82 -18.37 -0.39 -21.51
N LEU A 83 -17.82 -1.44 -20.89
CA LEU A 83 -18.17 -2.83 -21.17
C LEU A 83 -19.65 -3.10 -20.85
N MET A 84 -20.15 -2.62 -19.71
CA MET A 84 -21.56 -2.72 -19.35
C MET A 84 -22.48 -1.98 -20.32
N LEU A 85 -22.08 -0.80 -20.80
CA LEU A 85 -22.83 -0.07 -21.83
C LEU A 85 -22.88 -0.84 -23.15
N MET A 86 -21.76 -1.41 -23.60
CA MET A 86 -21.73 -2.23 -24.80
C MET A 86 -22.63 -3.47 -24.65
N LEU A 87 -22.50 -4.21 -23.55
CA LEU A 87 -23.36 -5.38 -23.29
C LEU A 87 -24.84 -4.99 -23.23
N GLY A 88 -25.18 -3.87 -22.58
CA GLY A 88 -26.54 -3.37 -22.52
C GLY A 88 -27.11 -2.97 -23.88
N MET A 89 -26.32 -2.33 -24.73
CA MET A 89 -26.74 -1.89 -26.07
C MET A 89 -26.89 -3.05 -27.07
N PHE A 90 -26.07 -4.10 -26.95
CA PHE A 90 -26.13 -5.25 -27.86
C PHE A 90 -27.18 -6.29 -27.47
N TRP A 91 -27.63 -6.33 -26.22
CA TRP A 91 -28.64 -7.27 -25.74
C TRP A 91 -29.96 -7.29 -26.55
N PRO A 92 -30.57 -6.14 -26.93
CA PRO A 92 -31.77 -6.11 -27.76
C PRO A 92 -31.57 -6.74 -29.13
N ILE A 93 -30.39 -6.58 -29.73
CA ILE A 93 -30.06 -7.11 -31.06
C ILE A 93 -30.01 -8.63 -31.02
N ILE A 94 -29.38 -9.19 -29.99
CA ILE A 94 -29.32 -10.64 -29.77
C ILE A 94 -30.73 -11.21 -29.55
N LEU A 95 -31.57 -10.53 -28.75
CA LEU A 95 -32.95 -10.95 -28.53
C LEU A 95 -33.77 -10.95 -29.83
N ILE A 96 -33.66 -9.91 -30.65
CA ILE A 96 -34.38 -9.81 -31.93
C ILE A 96 -33.89 -10.91 -32.89
N ALA A 97 -32.59 -11.12 -33.01
CA ALA A 97 -32.03 -12.18 -33.85
C ALA A 97 -32.51 -13.58 -33.40
N CYS A 98 -32.55 -13.82 -32.09
CA CYS A 98 -33.05 -15.07 -31.52
C CYS A 98 -34.54 -15.26 -31.78
N ALA A 99 -35.35 -14.19 -31.66
CA ALA A 99 -36.78 -14.21 -31.97
C ALA A 99 -37.04 -14.55 -33.45
N ILE A 100 -36.32 -13.93 -34.37
CA ILE A 100 -36.41 -14.22 -35.82
C ILE A 100 -36.02 -15.68 -36.10
N TRP A 101 -34.95 -16.17 -35.48
CA TRP A 101 -34.51 -17.55 -35.63
C TRP A 101 -35.55 -18.56 -35.10
N LEU A 102 -36.16 -18.29 -33.95
CA LEU A 102 -37.20 -19.12 -33.35
C LEU A 102 -38.46 -19.17 -34.22
N VAL A 103 -38.90 -18.04 -34.75
CA VAL A 103 -40.08 -17.95 -35.64
C VAL A 103 -39.80 -18.62 -36.99
N SER A 104 -38.61 -18.42 -37.57
CA SER A 104 -38.25 -19.03 -38.86
C SER A 104 -38.10 -20.56 -38.82
N ARG A 105 -37.79 -21.14 -37.65
CA ARG A 105 -37.77 -22.60 -37.46
C ARG A 105 -39.15 -23.24 -37.59
N GLY A 106 -40.23 -22.53 -37.24
CA GLY A 106 -41.59 -23.03 -37.30
C GLY A 106 -42.16 -23.17 -38.72
N GLY A 107 -41.60 -22.47 -39.71
CA GLY A 107 -42.09 -22.46 -41.10
C GLY A 107 -41.49 -23.51 -42.03
N ARG A 108 -40.54 -24.35 -41.56
CA ARG A 108 -39.93 -25.42 -42.37
C ARG A 108 -40.74 -26.71 -42.26
N GLN A 109 -41.98 -26.71 -42.76
CA GLN A 109 -42.66 -27.95 -43.14
C GLN A 109 -42.20 -28.32 -44.56
N PRO A 110 -41.64 -29.53 -44.80
CA PRO A 110 -41.34 -29.98 -46.15
C PRO A 110 -42.66 -30.16 -46.89
N ALA A 111 -42.85 -29.35 -47.93
CA ALA A 111 -43.94 -29.53 -48.89
C ALA A 111 -43.69 -30.85 -49.63
N TYR A 112 -44.42 -31.89 -49.24
CA TYR A 112 -44.64 -33.10 -50.03
C TYR A 112 -45.60 -32.81 -51.18
#